data_AF-A0A892ZH98-F1
#
_entry.id   AF-A0A892ZH98-F1
#
_cell.length_a   1.000
_cell.length_b   1.000
_cell.length_c   1.000
_cell.angle_alpha   90.00
_cell.angle_beta   90.00
_cell.angle_gamma   90.00
#
_symmetry.space_group_name_H-M   'P 1'
#
loop_
_entity.id
_entity.type
_entity.pdbx_description
1 polymer ?
#
loop_
_entity_poly.entity_id
_entity_poly.type
_entity_poly.pdbx_seq_one_letter_code
_entity_poly.pdbx_strand_id
1 'polypeptide(L)'
;MMTPTQWQHIHDLAVANITQSFLHMRAQAANERFYGFGLGLVEDLCGFFCAGNTLESLQRVLDDEEDDDSGWFWYISEWAYEGVDDDNAVHHAITALDTETDDDPEQYVQLCRDYEQCLIAALKTCDNNGLFGAERTAGEMVLYLHYADASDETIDNTSSAQLNPPALHQAFLQRWNQNASNSLTDLIRDRLDD
;
A
#
# COMPACT_ATOMS: atom_id res chain seq x y z
N MET A 1 7.90 2.01 22.41
CA MET A 1 7.39 0.69 21.96
C MET A 1 5.91 0.63 22.29
N MET A 2 5.07 0.31 21.29
CA MET A 2 3.64 0.17 21.50
C MET A 2 3.33 -0.97 22.47
N THR A 3 2.47 -0.71 23.44
CA THR A 3 1.91 -1.77 24.28
C THR A 3 0.99 -2.67 23.46
N PRO A 4 0.73 -3.92 23.88
CA PRO A 4 -0.19 -4.81 23.17
C PRO A 4 -1.60 -4.22 22.95
N THR A 5 -2.10 -3.42 23.90
CA THR A 5 -3.40 -2.75 23.78
C THR A 5 -3.37 -1.64 22.74
N GLN A 6 -2.32 -0.81 22.74
CA GLN A 6 -2.15 0.27 21.74
C GLN A 6 -2.01 -0.33 20.33
N TRP A 7 -1.22 -1.39 20.21
CA TRP A 7 -1.07 -2.15 18.97
C TRP A 7 -2.41 -2.66 18.45
N GLN A 8 -3.17 -3.38 19.28
CA GLN A 8 -4.46 -3.94 18.87
C GLN A 8 -5.44 -2.84 18.46
N HIS A 9 -5.44 -1.72 19.18
CA HIS A 9 -6.30 -0.58 18.87
C HIS A 9 -6.00 -0.01 17.48
N ILE A 10 -4.73 0.31 17.18
CA ILE A 10 -4.33 0.84 15.88
C ILE A 10 -4.57 -0.19 14.77
N HIS A 11 -4.29 -1.47 15.02
CA HIS A 11 -4.57 -2.54 14.07
C HIS A 11 -6.06 -2.58 13.69
N ASP A 12 -6.96 -2.54 14.66
CA ASP A 12 -8.40 -2.64 14.39
C ASP A 12 -8.94 -1.41 13.65
N LEU A 13 -8.44 -0.21 13.99
CA LEU A 13 -8.74 1.02 13.25
C LEU A 13 -8.23 0.93 11.80
N ALA A 14 -7.00 0.44 11.61
CA ALA A 14 -6.42 0.28 10.28
C ALA A 14 -7.20 -0.75 9.45
N VAL A 15 -7.58 -1.90 10.01
CA VAL A 15 -8.41 -2.91 9.33
C VAL A 15 -9.75 -2.31 8.89
N ALA A 16 -10.41 -1.55 9.76
CA ALA A 16 -11.68 -0.90 9.44
C ALA A 16 -11.52 0.09 8.28
N ASN A 17 -10.52 0.98 8.35
CA ASN A 17 -10.25 1.97 7.30
C ASN A 17 -9.89 1.29 5.97
N ILE A 18 -8.95 0.34 5.96
CA ILE A 18 -8.54 -0.42 4.76
C ILE A 18 -9.76 -1.10 4.11
N THR A 19 -10.61 -1.74 4.92
CA THR A 19 -11.81 -2.42 4.44
C THR A 19 -12.77 -1.43 3.77
N GLN A 20 -13.07 -0.32 4.43
CA GLN A 20 -13.97 0.69 3.91
C GLN A 20 -13.42 1.33 2.62
N SER A 21 -12.15 1.70 2.63
CA SER A 21 -11.45 2.31 1.50
C SER A 21 -11.39 1.39 0.29
N PHE A 22 -11.05 0.10 0.47
CA PHE A 22 -11.02 -0.83 -0.66
C PHE A 22 -12.40 -1.09 -1.23
N LEU A 23 -13.43 -1.27 -0.39
CA LEU A 23 -14.80 -1.46 -0.87
C LEU A 23 -15.33 -0.23 -1.60
N HIS A 24 -14.95 0.98 -1.16
CA HIS A 24 -15.25 2.22 -1.85
C HIS A 24 -14.61 2.26 -3.25
N MET A 25 -13.31 2.03 -3.34
CA MET A 25 -12.58 1.99 -4.62
C MET A 25 -13.12 0.91 -5.55
N ARG A 26 -13.43 -0.28 -5.01
CA ARG A 26 -14.02 -1.38 -5.79
C ARG A 26 -15.39 -1.01 -6.37
N ALA A 27 -16.20 -0.24 -5.64
CA ALA A 27 -17.48 0.25 -6.16
C ALA A 27 -17.30 1.31 -7.26
N GLN A 28 -16.28 2.16 -7.16
CA GLN A 28 -15.96 3.16 -8.19
C GLN A 28 -15.38 2.54 -9.47
N ALA A 29 -14.49 1.57 -9.31
CA ALA A 29 -13.80 0.87 -10.40
C ALA A 29 -14.73 -0.04 -11.23
N ALA A 30 -15.96 -0.30 -10.77
CA ALA A 30 -16.94 -1.15 -11.43
C ALA A 30 -16.36 -2.54 -11.81
N ASN A 31 -16.01 -2.75 -13.08
CA ASN A 31 -15.48 -4.01 -13.60
C ASN A 31 -13.98 -3.94 -13.95
N GLU A 32 -13.30 -2.83 -13.61
CA GLU A 32 -11.86 -2.69 -13.82
C GLU A 32 -11.07 -3.66 -12.92
N ARG A 33 -9.90 -4.08 -13.41
CA ARG A 33 -9.07 -5.13 -12.85
C ARG A 33 -7.97 -4.53 -12.00
N PHE A 34 -8.07 -4.64 -10.68
CA PHE A 34 -7.02 -4.15 -9.79
C PHE A 34 -5.75 -4.99 -9.93
N TYR A 35 -4.61 -4.33 -10.13
CA TYR A 35 -3.30 -4.96 -10.08
C TYR A 35 -2.46 -4.51 -8.87
N GLY A 36 -2.84 -3.40 -8.24
CA GLY A 36 -2.15 -2.84 -7.08
C GLY A 36 -3.12 -2.25 -6.05
N PHE A 37 -2.81 -2.46 -4.78
CA PHE A 37 -3.36 -1.71 -3.67
C PHE A 37 -2.27 -1.51 -2.63
N GLY A 38 -2.24 -0.36 -1.98
CA GLY A 38 -1.24 -0.10 -0.98
C GLY A 38 -1.57 1.07 -0.10
N LEU A 39 -0.74 1.23 0.93
CA LEU A 39 -0.88 2.29 1.91
C LEU A 39 0.22 3.31 1.68
N GLY A 40 -0.18 4.54 1.38
CA GLY A 40 0.71 5.68 1.31
C GLY A 40 0.97 6.24 2.70
N LEU A 41 2.24 6.43 3.01
CA LEU A 41 2.75 7.05 4.22
C LEU A 41 3.41 8.38 3.87
N VAL A 42 3.52 9.28 4.83
CA VAL A 42 4.34 10.50 4.73
C VAL A 42 5.36 10.50 5.88
N GLU A 43 6.30 11.43 5.86
CA GLU A 43 7.49 11.40 6.74
C GLU A 43 7.19 11.37 8.25
N ASP A 44 6.07 11.96 8.66
CA ASP A 44 5.63 12.02 10.05
C ASP A 44 4.57 10.96 10.38
N LEU A 45 4.46 10.62 11.67
CA LEU A 45 3.40 9.77 12.21
C LEU A 45 2.03 10.46 12.20
N CYS A 46 1.43 10.56 11.01
CA CYS A 46 0.17 11.26 10.80
C CYS A 46 -0.88 10.43 10.06
N GLY A 47 -0.83 9.10 10.17
CA GLY A 47 -1.81 8.19 9.57
C GLY A 47 -1.30 7.55 8.29
N PHE A 48 -2.23 7.18 7.41
CA PHE A 48 -1.94 6.64 6.08
C PHE A 48 -3.13 6.92 5.17
N PHE A 49 -2.89 6.93 3.85
CA PHE A 49 -3.97 6.91 2.86
C PHE A 49 -3.96 5.56 2.12
N CYS A 50 -5.13 5.11 1.66
CA CYS A 50 -5.23 3.96 0.78
C CYS A 50 -5.24 4.43 -0.67
N ALA A 51 -4.55 3.72 -1.55
CA ALA A 51 -4.76 3.87 -2.98
C ALA A 51 -4.76 2.51 -3.67
N GLY A 52 -5.38 2.46 -4.84
CA GLY A 52 -5.40 1.30 -5.72
C GLY A 52 -5.31 1.70 -7.18
N ASN A 53 -4.77 0.80 -7.99
CA ASN A 53 -4.70 1.00 -9.43
C ASN A 53 -5.21 -0.22 -10.19
N THR A 54 -5.82 0.06 -11.34
CA THR A 54 -6.34 -0.93 -12.25
C THR A 54 -5.56 -0.93 -13.55
N LEU A 55 -5.66 -2.02 -14.30
CA LEU A 55 -5.06 -2.11 -15.63
C LEU A 55 -5.66 -1.05 -16.57
N GLU A 56 -6.97 -0.84 -16.47
CA GLU A 56 -7.70 0.10 -17.30
C GLU A 56 -7.40 1.56 -16.95
N SER A 57 -7.22 1.91 -15.68
CA SER A 57 -6.78 3.26 -15.30
C SER A 57 -5.34 3.52 -15.72
N LEU A 58 -4.46 2.55 -15.54
CA LEU A 58 -3.07 2.65 -16.01
C LEU A 58 -3.01 2.86 -17.52
N GLN A 59 -3.74 2.07 -18.31
CA GLN A 59 -3.76 2.22 -19.77
C GLN A 59 -4.16 3.63 -20.20
N ARG A 60 -5.18 4.22 -19.56
CA ARG A 60 -5.62 5.60 -19.86
C ARG A 60 -4.50 6.61 -19.67
N VAL A 61 -3.68 6.46 -18.62
CA VAL A 61 -2.56 7.37 -18.35
C VAL A 61 -1.42 7.13 -19.34
N LEU A 62 -1.10 5.87 -19.65
CA LEU A 62 -0.04 5.52 -20.60
C LEU A 62 -0.36 5.96 -22.04
N ASP A 63 -1.63 6.03 -22.42
CA ASP A 63 -2.05 6.51 -23.73
C ASP A 63 -1.88 8.05 -23.88
N ASP A 64 -1.91 8.79 -22.75
CA ASP A 64 -1.86 10.25 -22.72
C ASP A 64 -0.43 10.81 -22.48
N GLU A 65 0.49 10.04 -21.90
CA GLU A 65 1.85 10.47 -21.50
C GLU A 65 2.94 9.98 -22.47
N GLU A 66 3.86 10.88 -22.87
CA GLU A 66 4.92 10.59 -23.87
C GLU A 66 6.30 10.18 -23.29
N ASP A 67 6.52 10.28 -21.97
CA ASP A 67 7.82 10.04 -21.29
C ASP A 67 7.70 9.19 -19.99
N ASP A 68 8.85 8.73 -19.47
CA ASP A 68 9.08 7.77 -18.35
C ASP A 68 7.85 7.40 -17.50
N ASP A 69 7.25 6.27 -17.84
CA ASP A 69 5.98 5.83 -17.26
C ASP A 69 6.11 5.10 -15.93
N SER A 70 7.33 4.84 -15.43
CA SER A 70 7.55 3.98 -14.26
C SER A 70 6.91 4.51 -12.97
N GLY A 71 6.76 5.82 -12.84
CA GLY A 71 6.06 6.45 -11.71
C GLY A 71 4.59 6.05 -11.64
N TRP A 72 3.91 6.00 -12.78
CA TRP A 72 2.47 5.65 -12.87
C TRP A 72 2.18 4.21 -12.46
N PHE A 73 3.18 3.32 -12.58
CA PHE A 73 3.02 1.95 -12.14
C PHE A 73 3.09 1.82 -10.62
N TRP A 74 4.02 2.52 -9.95
CA TRP A 74 4.47 2.15 -8.59
C TRP A 74 4.48 3.28 -7.55
N TYR A 75 4.28 4.54 -7.92
CA TYR A 75 4.04 5.57 -6.93
C TYR A 75 2.57 5.54 -6.53
N ILE A 76 2.32 5.13 -5.28
CA ILE A 76 0.97 4.98 -4.71
C ILE A 76 0.21 6.32 -4.77
N SER A 77 0.91 7.45 -4.67
CA SER A 77 0.32 8.79 -4.81
C SER A 77 -0.21 9.11 -6.21
N GLU A 78 0.26 8.40 -7.24
CA GLU A 78 -0.13 8.60 -8.63
C GLU A 78 -1.24 7.64 -9.09
N TRP A 79 -1.69 6.74 -8.21
CA TRP A 79 -2.69 5.75 -8.54
C TRP A 79 -4.10 6.33 -8.61
N ALA A 80 -4.91 5.80 -9.55
CA ALA A 80 -6.15 6.43 -9.97
C ALA A 80 -7.29 6.38 -8.93
N TYR A 81 -7.25 5.42 -8.01
CA TYR A 81 -8.30 5.25 -7.00
C TYR A 81 -7.74 5.56 -5.62
N GLU A 82 -8.46 6.43 -4.91
CA GLU A 82 -8.15 6.83 -3.54
C GLU A 82 -9.18 6.22 -2.58
N GLY A 83 -8.71 5.89 -1.38
CA GLY A 83 -9.56 5.48 -0.27
C GLY A 83 -10.49 6.59 0.20
N VAL A 84 -11.28 6.27 1.22
CA VAL A 84 -12.08 7.29 1.88
C VAL A 84 -11.24 8.03 2.91
N ASP A 85 -11.39 9.35 2.96
CA ASP A 85 -10.93 10.14 4.09
C ASP A 85 -11.96 9.94 5.22
N ASP A 86 -11.66 9.02 6.14
CA ASP A 86 -12.46 8.80 7.34
C ASP A 86 -12.07 9.83 8.44
N ASP A 87 -12.67 9.72 9.62
CA ASP A 87 -12.49 10.54 10.83
C ASP A 87 -11.06 10.61 11.40
N ASN A 88 -10.03 10.33 10.58
CA ASN A 88 -8.62 10.40 10.93
C ASN A 88 -8.29 9.59 12.20
N ALA A 89 -9.03 8.52 12.47
CA ALA A 89 -8.94 7.78 13.73
C ALA A 89 -7.55 7.17 13.95
N VAL A 90 -6.94 6.63 12.88
CA VAL A 90 -5.57 6.09 12.93
C VAL A 90 -4.57 7.22 13.18
N HIS A 91 -4.72 8.35 12.47
CA HIS A 91 -3.92 9.55 12.68
C HIS A 91 -3.98 10.01 14.15
N HIS A 92 -5.20 10.19 14.69
CA HIS A 92 -5.39 10.58 16.08
C HIS A 92 -4.78 9.60 17.07
N ALA A 93 -4.91 8.30 16.83
CA ALA A 93 -4.32 7.28 17.70
C ALA A 93 -2.80 7.32 17.67
N ILE A 94 -2.16 7.40 16.49
CA ILE A 94 -0.70 7.36 16.38
C ILE A 94 -0.05 8.67 16.85
N THR A 95 -0.64 9.82 16.54
CA THR A 95 -0.14 11.13 16.99
C THR A 95 -0.24 11.29 18.52
N ALA A 96 -1.27 10.70 19.15
CA ALA A 96 -1.35 10.65 20.61
C ALA A 96 -0.19 9.87 21.22
N LEU A 97 0.21 8.74 20.61
CA LEU A 97 1.38 7.97 21.05
C LEU A 97 2.69 8.69 20.79
N ASP A 98 2.80 9.40 19.67
CA ASP A 98 3.97 10.20 19.35
C ASP A 98 4.22 11.29 20.40
N THR A 99 3.15 11.96 20.85
CA THR A 99 3.22 12.95 21.95
C THR A 99 3.76 12.34 23.26
N GLU A 100 3.57 11.04 23.49
CA GLU A 100 4.11 10.34 24.68
C GLU A 100 5.62 10.03 24.58
N THR A 101 6.24 10.20 23.40
CA THR A 101 7.68 9.95 23.20
C THR A 101 8.56 11.05 23.80
N ASP A 102 8.01 12.21 24.16
CA ASP A 102 8.73 13.36 24.74
C ASP A 102 9.94 13.80 23.89
N ASP A 103 9.77 13.78 22.55
CA ASP A 103 10.81 14.07 21.54
C ASP A 103 12.07 13.18 21.66
N ASP A 104 11.97 12.02 22.30
CA ASP A 104 13.06 11.04 22.38
C ASP A 104 13.24 10.36 21.00
N PRO A 105 14.38 10.56 20.31
CA PRO A 105 14.58 10.03 18.96
C PRO A 105 14.59 8.50 18.90
N GLU A 106 15.04 7.81 19.95
CA GLU A 106 15.06 6.34 19.97
C GLU A 106 13.63 5.79 20.14
N GLN A 107 12.81 6.46 20.95
CA GLN A 107 11.41 6.09 21.14
C GLN A 107 10.58 6.38 19.88
N TYR A 108 10.80 7.51 19.22
CA TYR A 108 10.18 7.86 17.94
C TYR A 108 10.47 6.81 16.87
N VAL A 109 11.75 6.50 16.65
CA VAL A 109 12.15 5.48 15.64
C VAL A 109 11.53 4.12 15.96
N GLN A 110 11.45 3.73 17.23
CA GLN A 110 10.78 2.49 17.60
C GLN A 110 9.27 2.55 17.35
N LEU A 111 8.62 3.68 17.61
CA LEU A 111 7.20 3.88 17.33
C LEU A 111 6.90 3.80 15.82
N CYS A 112 7.73 4.39 14.96
CA CYS A 112 7.59 4.27 13.51
C CYS A 112 7.65 2.81 13.06
N ARG A 113 8.64 2.05 13.54
CA ARG A 113 8.76 0.62 13.22
C ARG A 113 7.57 -0.18 13.70
N ASP A 114 7.12 0.08 14.93
CA ASP A 114 5.94 -0.60 15.47
C ASP A 114 4.70 -0.27 14.61
N TYR A 115 4.55 0.99 14.19
CA TYR A 115 3.43 1.45 13.37
C TYR A 115 3.42 0.80 11.98
N GLU A 116 4.55 0.81 11.28
CA GLU A 116 4.72 0.14 9.99
C GLU A 116 4.35 -1.35 10.05
N GLN A 117 4.85 -2.05 11.07
CA GLN A 117 4.53 -3.47 11.26
C GLN A 117 3.05 -3.69 11.60
N CYS A 118 2.42 -2.76 12.33
CA CYS A 118 0.99 -2.79 12.62
C CYS A 118 0.15 -2.65 11.35
N LEU A 119 0.54 -1.74 10.45
CA LEU A 119 -0.13 -1.55 9.16
C LEU A 119 0.03 -2.77 8.23
N ILE A 120 1.23 -3.36 8.17
CA ILE A 120 1.47 -4.63 7.44
C ILE A 120 0.57 -5.73 7.99
N ALA A 121 0.45 -5.85 9.32
CA ALA A 121 -0.43 -6.83 9.96
C ALA A 121 -1.91 -6.57 9.62
N ALA A 122 -2.35 -5.31 9.61
CA ALA A 122 -3.72 -4.94 9.25
C ALA A 122 -4.06 -5.30 7.79
N LEU A 123 -3.17 -4.99 6.84
CA LEU A 123 -3.30 -5.42 5.43
C LEU A 123 -3.39 -6.95 5.32
N LYS A 124 -2.54 -7.67 6.04
CA LYS A 124 -2.53 -9.13 6.04
C LYS A 124 -3.82 -9.71 6.61
N THR A 125 -4.39 -9.09 7.65
CA THR A 125 -5.71 -9.46 8.19
C THR A 125 -6.80 -9.26 7.13
N CYS A 126 -6.77 -8.13 6.41
CA CYS A 126 -7.72 -7.86 5.33
C CYS A 126 -7.61 -8.88 4.19
N ASP A 127 -6.38 -9.23 3.79
CA ASP A 127 -6.09 -10.23 2.76
C ASP A 127 -6.60 -11.63 3.18
N ASN A 128 -6.28 -12.06 4.40
CA ASN A 128 -6.75 -13.33 4.96
C ASN A 128 -8.28 -13.43 5.05
N ASN A 129 -8.97 -12.29 5.20
CA ASN A 129 -10.43 -12.21 5.20
C ASN A 129 -11.04 -12.18 3.79
N GLY A 130 -10.21 -12.19 2.74
CA GLY A 130 -10.64 -12.22 1.35
C GLY A 130 -11.06 -10.87 0.78
N LEU A 131 -10.66 -9.75 1.41
CA LEU A 131 -11.08 -8.40 1.00
C LEU A 131 -10.78 -8.11 -0.48
N PHE A 132 -9.59 -8.52 -0.95
CA PHE A 132 -9.06 -8.11 -2.25
C PHE A 132 -9.55 -8.95 -3.44
N GLY A 133 -10.34 -10.00 -3.20
CA GLY A 133 -11.07 -10.70 -4.26
C GLY A 133 -10.24 -11.63 -5.15
N ALA A 134 -10.69 -11.75 -6.40
CA ALA A 134 -10.23 -12.78 -7.32
C ALA A 134 -8.83 -12.50 -7.87
N GLU A 135 -8.51 -11.25 -8.18
CA GLU A 135 -7.18 -10.83 -8.67
C GLU A 135 -6.12 -11.18 -7.64
N ARG A 136 -6.43 -10.93 -6.37
CA ARG A 136 -5.54 -11.31 -5.26
C ARG A 136 -5.35 -12.82 -5.16
N THR A 137 -6.44 -13.59 -5.28
CA THR A 137 -6.38 -15.07 -5.23
C THR A 137 -5.60 -15.66 -6.41
N ALA A 138 -5.65 -15.01 -7.58
CA ALA A 138 -4.90 -15.39 -8.77
C ALA A 138 -3.41 -15.00 -8.72
N GLY A 139 -2.98 -14.23 -7.71
CA GLY A 139 -1.62 -13.71 -7.61
C GLY A 139 -1.35 -12.52 -8.55
N GLU A 140 -2.41 -11.86 -9.00
CA GLU A 140 -2.40 -10.77 -9.98
C GLU A 140 -2.40 -9.37 -9.34
N MET A 141 -2.49 -9.31 -8.02
CA MET A 141 -2.60 -8.07 -7.26
C MET A 141 -1.51 -7.97 -6.19
N VAL A 142 -0.71 -6.90 -6.28
CA VAL A 142 0.37 -6.60 -5.32
C VAL A 142 -0.14 -5.73 -4.18
N LEU A 143 0.34 -6.02 -2.96
CA LEU A 143 0.10 -5.25 -1.74
C LEU A 143 1.43 -4.74 -1.16
N TYR A 144 1.54 -3.46 -0.83
CA TYR A 144 2.72 -2.90 -0.15
C TYR A 144 2.42 -1.55 0.52
N LEU A 145 3.36 -1.09 1.36
CA LEU A 145 3.41 0.26 1.92
C LEU A 145 4.41 1.09 1.12
N HIS A 146 4.19 2.40 1.01
CA HIS A 146 5.09 3.31 0.32
C HIS A 146 5.11 4.70 0.98
N TYR A 147 6.29 5.27 1.23
CA TYR A 147 6.42 6.67 1.65
C TYR A 147 6.36 7.59 0.42
N ALA A 148 5.30 8.40 0.31
CA ALA A 148 5.07 9.28 -0.84
C ALA A 148 6.07 10.44 -0.93
N ASP A 149 6.38 11.09 0.19
CA ASP A 149 7.24 12.28 0.24
C ASP A 149 8.71 11.99 0.60
N ALA A 150 9.00 10.76 1.04
CA ALA A 150 10.31 10.35 1.53
C ALA A 150 10.61 8.89 1.16
N SER A 151 10.58 8.59 -0.15
CA SER A 151 10.76 7.24 -0.71
C SER A 151 11.81 6.41 0.05
N ASP A 152 11.34 5.39 0.78
CA ASP A 152 12.17 4.40 1.45
C ASP A 152 11.86 3.01 0.88
N GLU A 153 12.72 2.53 -0.02
CA GLU A 153 12.54 1.20 -0.61
C GLU A 153 12.63 0.07 0.42
N THR A 154 13.15 0.32 1.62
CA THR A 154 13.22 -0.68 2.69
C THR A 154 11.83 -1.10 3.13
N ILE A 155 10.91 -0.15 3.34
CA ILE A 155 9.54 -0.47 3.75
C ILE A 155 8.75 -1.08 2.59
N ASP A 156 8.92 -0.59 1.36
CA ASP A 156 8.31 -1.17 0.16
C ASP A 156 8.66 -2.66 0.05
N ASN A 157 9.96 -2.97 0.13
CA ASN A 157 10.45 -4.34 -0.05
C ASN A 157 10.07 -5.22 1.15
N THR A 158 10.15 -4.70 2.38
CA THR A 158 9.79 -5.43 3.60
C THR A 158 8.30 -5.75 3.66
N SER A 159 7.45 -4.77 3.36
CA SER A 159 6.00 -4.98 3.31
C SER A 159 5.62 -5.95 2.19
N SER A 160 6.20 -5.79 1.01
CA SER A 160 5.98 -6.71 -0.11
C SER A 160 6.38 -8.16 0.22
N ALA A 161 7.50 -8.38 0.90
CA ALA A 161 7.94 -9.71 1.30
C ALA A 161 6.99 -10.40 2.29
N GLN A 162 6.34 -9.62 3.17
CA GLN A 162 5.41 -10.13 4.18
C GLN A 162 3.99 -10.33 3.67
N LEU A 163 3.60 -9.53 2.68
CA LEU A 163 2.25 -9.50 2.14
C LEU A 163 2.10 -10.38 0.91
N ASN A 164 3.09 -10.47 0.01
CA ASN A 164 2.92 -11.11 -1.28
C ASN A 164 3.50 -12.53 -1.35
N PRO A 165 2.96 -13.40 -2.23
CA PRO A 165 3.61 -14.67 -2.53
C PRO A 165 5.08 -14.47 -2.97
N PRO A 166 5.98 -15.42 -2.69
CA PRO A 166 7.41 -15.26 -2.97
C PRO A 166 7.72 -14.86 -4.43
N ALA A 167 7.01 -15.43 -5.41
CA ALA A 167 7.20 -15.10 -6.82
C ALA A 167 6.84 -13.64 -7.13
N LEU A 168 5.71 -13.16 -6.61
CA LEU A 168 5.26 -11.78 -6.79
C LEU A 168 6.20 -10.79 -6.10
N HIS A 169 6.69 -11.14 -4.91
CA HIS A 169 7.72 -10.35 -4.22
C HIS A 169 9.03 -10.26 -5.04
N GLN A 170 9.50 -11.36 -5.62
CA GLN A 170 10.71 -11.33 -6.48
C GLN A 170 10.52 -10.42 -7.70
N ALA A 171 9.36 -10.46 -8.35
CA ALA A 171 9.04 -9.53 -9.43
C ALA A 171 9.00 -8.07 -8.94
N PHE A 172 8.42 -7.83 -7.76
CA PHE A 172 8.34 -6.50 -7.13
C PHE A 172 9.71 -5.88 -6.81
N LEU A 173 10.70 -6.69 -6.42
CA LEU A 173 12.09 -6.22 -6.22
C LEU A 173 12.73 -5.70 -7.52
N GLN A 174 12.18 -6.04 -8.68
CA GLN A 174 12.64 -5.57 -9.99
C GLN A 174 11.68 -4.55 -10.62
N ARG A 175 10.69 -4.02 -9.88
CA ARG A 175 9.63 -3.15 -10.41
C ARG A 175 10.14 -1.92 -11.17
N TRP A 176 11.27 -1.35 -10.75
CA TRP A 176 11.87 -0.19 -11.43
C TRP A 176 12.64 -0.54 -12.71
N ASN A 177 12.93 -1.82 -12.94
CA ASN A 177 13.74 -2.26 -14.07
C ASN A 177 12.86 -2.57 -15.30
N GLN A 178 12.60 -1.55 -16.11
CA GLN A 178 11.79 -1.64 -17.34
C GLN A 178 12.35 -2.61 -18.39
N ASN A 179 13.61 -3.03 -18.27
CA ASN A 179 14.27 -3.94 -19.22
C ASN A 179 14.39 -5.38 -18.69
N ALA A 180 13.98 -5.64 -17.45
CA ALA A 180 14.05 -6.98 -16.87
C ALA A 180 12.78 -7.78 -17.19
N SER A 181 12.98 -8.88 -17.91
CA SER A 181 11.94 -9.90 -18.09
C SER A 181 11.51 -10.46 -16.74
N ASN A 182 10.20 -10.61 -16.54
CA ASN A 182 9.56 -10.99 -15.27
C ASN A 182 9.74 -9.97 -14.13
N SER A 183 10.12 -8.72 -14.42
CA SER A 183 9.88 -7.64 -13.47
C SER A 183 8.38 -7.47 -13.25
N LEU A 184 7.97 -6.88 -12.13
CA LEU A 184 6.54 -6.64 -11.93
C LEU A 184 5.95 -5.73 -13.02
N THR A 185 6.73 -4.76 -13.52
CA THR A 185 6.32 -3.89 -14.64
C THR A 185 6.11 -4.67 -15.92
N ASP A 186 7.04 -5.56 -16.27
CA ASP A 186 6.93 -6.46 -17.43
C ASP A 186 5.65 -7.31 -17.35
N LEU A 187 5.39 -7.89 -16.17
CA LEU A 187 4.17 -8.69 -15.94
C LEU A 187 2.88 -7.86 -16.02
N ILE A 188 2.88 -6.60 -15.61
CA ILE A 188 1.72 -5.72 -15.76
C ILE A 188 1.52 -5.32 -17.22
N ARG A 189 2.59 -5.00 -17.95
CA ARG A 189 2.52 -4.68 -19.38
C ARG A 189 1.96 -5.85 -20.20
N ASP A 190 2.42 -7.07 -19.95
CA ASP A 190 1.88 -8.26 -20.61
C ASP A 190 0.35 -8.37 -20.42
N ARG A 191 -0.18 -7.98 -19.26
CA ARG A 191 -1.62 -8.02 -18.94
C ARG A 191 -2.43 -6.85 -19.51
N LEU A 192 -1.76 -5.77 -19.91
CA LEU A 192 -2.39 -4.66 -20.63
C LEU A 192 -2.66 -5.05 -22.10
N ASP A 193 -1.79 -5.89 -22.67
CA ASP A 193 -1.88 -6.37 -24.05
C ASP A 193 -2.85 -7.56 -24.26
N ASP A 194 -3.30 -8.20 -23.17
CA ASP A 194 -4.26 -9.31 -23.12
C ASP A 194 -5.74 -8.86 -23.23
#